data_AF-A0AAW8EL25-F1
#
_entry.id   AF-A0AAW8EL25-F1
#
_cell.length_a   1.000
_cell.length_b   1.000
_cell.length_c   1.000
_cell.angle_alpha   90.00
_cell.angle_beta   90.00
_cell.angle_gamma   90.00
#
_symmetry.space_group_name_H-M   'P 1'
#
loop_
_entity.id
_entity.type
_entity.pdbx_description
1 polymer ?
#
loop_
_entity_poly.entity_id
_entity_poly.type
_entity_poly.pdbx_seq_one_letter_code
_entity_poly.pdbx_strand_id
1 'polypeptide(L)'
;MKKSIWKLYGYGWVTLGFFLVSLVGHWVFGWFAYVDEQKHFGVPPEVSGYLIQMSRDTLENWQSEFLQLLWQIGGLAFLLYVGSPQSKEGDDRMEAKIDAILAAVDPKNADVLIDEIDREYAGRHTDLRWTRMAKKDAS
;
A
#
# COMPACT_ATOMS: atom_id res chain seq x y z
N MET A 1 8.09 29.07 -0.46
CA MET A 1 9.03 28.34 0.42
C MET A 1 9.35 26.99 -0.21
N LYS A 2 10.60 26.71 -0.60
CA LYS A 2 11.00 25.39 -1.10
C LYS A 2 10.89 24.39 0.06
N LYS A 3 9.94 23.45 0.01
CA LYS A 3 9.86 22.38 1.03
C LYS A 3 11.16 21.57 0.95
N SER A 4 11.94 21.58 2.03
CA SER A 4 13.19 20.82 2.12
C SER A 4 12.89 19.33 1.98
N ILE A 5 13.63 18.62 1.12
CA ILE A 5 13.57 17.16 0.93
C ILE A 5 13.68 16.43 2.28
N TRP A 6 14.45 16.97 3.21
CA TRP A 6 14.59 16.48 4.58
C TRP A 6 13.30 16.53 5.41
N LYS A 7 12.45 17.55 5.20
CA LYS A 7 11.14 17.63 5.86
C LYS A 7 10.07 16.83 5.12
N LEU A 8 10.21 16.63 3.81
CA LEU A 8 9.27 15.85 3.01
C LEU A 8 9.40 14.34 3.27
N TYR A 9 10.64 13.86 3.47
CA TYR A 9 10.96 12.44 3.65
C TYR A 9 11.49 12.11 5.06
N GLY A 10 11.15 12.92 6.07
CA GLY A 10 11.65 12.75 7.44
C GLY A 10 11.46 11.34 7.99
N TYR A 11 10.29 10.73 7.74
CA TYR A 11 10.02 9.33 8.10
C TYR A 11 11.00 8.36 7.41
N GLY A 12 11.22 8.52 6.10
CA GLY A 12 12.14 7.67 5.35
C GLY A 12 13.57 7.71 5.88
N TRP A 13 14.06 8.89 6.27
CA TRP A 13 15.40 9.04 6.85
C TRP A 13 15.53 8.41 8.23
N VAL A 14 14.51 8.56 9.09
CA VAL A 14 14.50 7.93 10.42
C VAL A 14 14.48 6.41 10.28
N THR A 15 13.61 5.86 9.43
CA THR A 15 13.52 4.43 9.17
C THR A 15 14.81 3.89 8.55
N LEU A 16 15.42 4.60 7.60
CA LEU A 16 16.71 4.23 7.03
C LEU A 16 17.82 4.22 8.10
N GLY A 17 17.80 5.18 9.02
CA GLY A 17 18.72 5.21 10.16
C GLY A 17 18.59 3.97 11.03
N PHE A 18 17.37 3.62 11.45
CA PHE A 18 17.12 2.38 12.22
C PHE A 18 17.53 1.13 11.45
N PHE A 19 17.24 1.07 10.14
CA PHE A 19 17.64 -0.04 9.28
C PHE A 19 19.15 -0.20 9.20
N LEU A 20 19.91 0.89 9.02
CA LEU A 20 21.36 0.81 8.96
C LEU A 20 21.97 0.39 10.30
N VAL A 21 21.43 0.90 11.41
CA VAL A 21 21.88 0.50 12.76
C VAL A 21 21.60 -0.98 13.01
N SER A 22 20.42 -1.47 12.65
CA SER A 22 20.08 -2.90 12.80
C SER A 22 20.91 -3.77 11.86
N LEU A 23 21.16 -3.35 10.63
CA LEU A 23 21.99 -4.07 9.67
C LEU A 23 23.44 -4.18 10.16
N VAL A 24 24.03 -3.09 10.63
CA VAL A 24 25.37 -3.11 11.23
C VAL A 24 25.39 -4.01 12.45
N GLY A 25 24.39 -3.91 13.33
CA GLY A 25 24.25 -4.79 14.48
C GLY A 25 24.20 -6.27 14.09
N HIS A 26 23.36 -6.62 13.10
CA HIS A 26 23.24 -7.99 12.59
C HIS A 26 24.58 -8.57 12.13
N TRP A 27 25.36 -7.79 11.38
CA TRP A 27 26.69 -8.21 10.94
C TRP A 27 27.67 -8.31 12.12
N VAL A 28 27.74 -7.30 12.99
CA VAL A 28 28.65 -7.31 14.16
C VAL A 28 28.38 -8.51 15.08
N PHE A 29 27.11 -8.77 15.41
CA PHE A 29 26.76 -9.95 16.22
C PHE A 29 26.99 -11.26 15.47
N GLY A 30 26.75 -11.28 14.16
CA GLY A 30 27.10 -12.41 13.29
C GLY A 30 28.60 -12.72 13.31
N TRP A 31 29.47 -11.70 13.40
CA TRP A 31 30.92 -11.91 13.51
C TRP A 31 31.28 -12.62 14.81
N PHE A 32 30.68 -12.21 15.94
CA PHE A 32 30.92 -12.87 17.22
C PHE A 32 30.47 -14.34 17.18
N ALA A 33 29.30 -14.63 16.61
CA ALA A 33 28.81 -15.98 16.44
C ALA A 33 29.71 -16.83 15.52
N TYR A 34 30.10 -16.28 14.37
CA TYR A 34 30.99 -16.95 13.41
C TYR A 34 32.34 -17.29 14.01
N VAL A 35 32.96 -16.34 14.74
CA VAL A 35 34.25 -16.58 15.39
C VAL A 35 34.14 -17.65 16.48
N ASP A 36 33.05 -17.67 17.24
CA ASP A 36 32.80 -18.69 18.26
C ASP A 36 32.64 -20.09 17.65
N GLU A 37 31.89 -20.17 16.55
CA GLU A 37 31.71 -21.41 15.77
C GLU A 37 33.04 -21.93 15.20
N GLN A 38 33.83 -21.06 14.56
CA GLN A 38 35.15 -21.43 14.01
C GLN A 38 36.11 -21.91 15.10
N LYS A 39 36.10 -21.27 16.29
CA LYS A 39 36.87 -21.72 17.45
C LYS A 39 36.45 -23.11 17.91
N HIS A 40 35.15 -23.42 17.89
CA HIS A 40 34.64 -24.74 18.25
C HIS A 40 35.15 -25.83 17.29
N PHE A 41 35.24 -25.50 16.01
CA PHE A 41 35.81 -26.39 14.99
C PHE A 41 37.35 -26.41 14.93
N GLY A 42 38.03 -25.60 15.75
CA GLY A 42 39.49 -25.53 15.80
C GLY A 42 40.12 -24.91 14.55
N VAL A 43 39.35 -24.17 13.74
CA VAL A 43 39.80 -23.52 12.52
C VAL A 43 39.93 -22.01 12.73
N PRO A 44 40.91 -21.35 12.09
CA PRO A 44 41.01 -19.90 12.17
C PRO A 44 39.82 -19.25 11.44
N PRO A 45 39.24 -18.17 11.98
CA PRO A 45 38.18 -17.43 11.29
C PRO A 45 38.73 -16.73 10.05
N GLU A 46 38.09 -16.92 8.91
CA GLU A 46 38.42 -16.25 7.66
C GLU A 46 37.37 -15.19 7.31
N VAL A 47 37.83 -13.98 6.97
CA VAL A 47 36.94 -12.86 6.63
C VAL A 47 36.12 -13.16 5.37
N SER A 48 36.71 -13.82 4.38
CA SER A 48 36.01 -14.25 3.15
C SER A 48 34.83 -15.18 3.45
N GLY A 49 35.04 -16.18 4.31
CA GLY A 49 34.01 -17.13 4.72
C GLY A 49 32.86 -16.42 5.44
N TYR A 50 33.20 -15.55 6.40
CA TYR A 50 32.23 -14.73 7.11
C TYR A 50 31.40 -13.84 6.17
N LEU A 51 32.04 -13.14 5.21
CA LEU A 51 31.33 -12.28 4.26
C LEU A 51 30.33 -13.08 3.41
N ILE A 52 30.69 -14.28 2.96
CA ILE A 52 29.81 -15.15 2.17
C ILE A 52 28.63 -15.61 3.02
N GLN A 53 28.89 -16.06 4.25
CA GLN A 53 27.85 -16.51 5.17
C GLN A 53 26.87 -15.38 5.52
N MET A 54 27.36 -14.22 5.97
CA MET A 54 26.49 -13.10 6.30
C MET A 54 25.74 -12.54 5.11
N SER A 55 26.34 -12.56 3.91
CA SER A 55 25.64 -12.14 2.68
C SER A 55 24.51 -13.11 2.36
N ARG A 56 24.73 -14.42 2.49
CA ARG A 56 23.68 -15.44 2.34
C ARG A 56 22.57 -15.21 3.36
N ASP A 57 22.90 -15.12 4.65
CA ASP A 57 21.91 -14.95 5.73
C ASP A 57 21.09 -13.66 5.54
N THR A 58 21.74 -12.57 5.14
CA THR A 58 21.08 -11.31 4.82
C THR A 58 20.14 -11.45 3.62
N LEU A 59 20.57 -12.13 2.55
CA LEU A 59 19.77 -12.34 1.35
C LEU A 59 18.61 -13.31 1.57
N GLU A 60 18.80 -14.36 2.36
CA GLU A 60 17.74 -15.31 2.73
C GLU A 60 16.66 -14.61 3.57
N ASN A 61 17.05 -13.79 4.54
CA ASN A 61 16.11 -12.97 5.31
C ASN A 61 15.39 -11.95 4.42
N TRP A 62 16.11 -11.30 3.50
CA TRP A 62 15.49 -10.34 2.59
C TRP A 62 14.49 -11.03 1.63
N GLN A 63 14.86 -12.21 1.11
CA GLN A 63 14.01 -13.01 0.24
C GLN A 63 12.71 -13.42 0.96
N SER A 64 12.82 -13.93 2.18
CA SER A 64 11.65 -14.40 2.94
C SER A 64 10.69 -13.25 3.28
N GLU A 65 11.22 -12.12 3.74
CA GLU A 65 10.43 -10.92 4.02
C GLU A 65 9.76 -10.36 2.77
N PHE A 66 10.49 -10.32 1.64
CA PHE A 66 9.91 -9.88 0.36
C PHE A 66 8.76 -10.80 -0.09
N LEU A 67 8.95 -12.11 0.01
CA LEU A 67 7.90 -13.08 -0.33
C LEU A 67 6.70 -12.96 0.61
N GLN A 68 6.94 -12.76 1.91
CA GLN A 68 5.89 -12.53 2.90
C GLN A 68 5.09 -11.26 2.59
N LEU A 69 5.74 -10.13 2.33
CA LEU A 69 5.08 -8.88 2.00
C LEU A 69 4.28 -8.98 0.69
N LEU A 70 4.85 -9.62 -0.33
CA LEU A 70 4.14 -9.90 -1.58
C LEU A 70 2.90 -10.77 -1.35
N TRP A 71 3.03 -11.83 -0.55
CA TRP A 71 1.91 -12.70 -0.23
C TRP A 71 0.84 -11.98 0.59
N GLN A 72 1.23 -11.17 1.57
CA GLN A 72 0.29 -10.41 2.40
C GLN A 72 -0.46 -9.36 1.58
N ILE A 73 0.26 -8.50 0.84
CA ILE A 73 -0.34 -7.42 0.06
C ILE A 73 -1.10 -8.00 -1.13
N GLY A 74 -0.47 -8.90 -1.89
CA GLY A 74 -1.07 -9.52 -3.08
C GLY A 74 -2.21 -10.45 -2.72
N GLY A 75 -2.05 -11.26 -1.68
CA GLY A 75 -3.10 -12.14 -1.17
C GLY A 75 -4.28 -11.36 -0.60
N LEU A 76 -4.05 -10.31 0.20
CA LEU A 76 -5.11 -9.44 0.69
C LEU A 76 -5.81 -8.71 -0.46
N ALA A 77 -5.06 -8.16 -1.41
CA ALA A 77 -5.63 -7.49 -2.59
C ALA A 77 -6.48 -8.48 -3.42
N PHE A 78 -6.02 -9.71 -3.60
CA PHE A 78 -6.77 -10.76 -4.29
C PHE A 78 -8.05 -11.14 -3.53
N LEU A 79 -7.97 -11.34 -2.21
CA LEU A 79 -9.13 -11.66 -1.37
C LEU A 79 -10.12 -10.50 -1.31
N LEU A 80 -9.67 -9.25 -1.29
CA LEU A 80 -10.55 -8.08 -1.40
C LEU A 80 -11.18 -7.99 -2.78
N TYR A 81 -10.43 -8.26 -3.85
CA TYR A 81 -10.95 -8.24 -5.21
C TYR A 81 -12.02 -9.32 -5.42
N VAL A 82 -11.78 -10.55 -4.99
CA VAL A 82 -12.71 -11.68 -5.14
C VAL A 82 -13.83 -11.65 -4.09
N GLY A 83 -13.52 -11.20 -2.87
CA GLY A 83 -14.40 -11.19 -1.70
C GLY A 83 -15.10 -9.87 -1.43
N SER A 84 -15.15 -8.93 -2.38
CA SER A 84 -15.92 -7.68 -2.26
C SER A 84 -17.27 -7.64 -3.01
N PRO A 85 -18.11 -8.70 -3.05
CA PRO A 85 -19.49 -8.51 -3.49
C PRO A 85 -20.24 -7.47 -2.64
N GLN A 86 -19.80 -7.24 -1.39
CA GLN A 86 -20.33 -6.18 -0.52
C GLN A 86 -20.11 -4.75 -1.03
N SER A 87 -19.08 -4.47 -1.84
CA SER A 87 -18.89 -3.12 -2.40
C SER A 87 -19.92 -2.84 -3.48
N LYS A 88 -20.18 -3.82 -4.36
CA LYS A 88 -21.22 -3.71 -5.39
C LYS A 88 -22.62 -3.68 -4.78
N GLU A 89 -22.94 -4.63 -3.89
CA GLU A 89 -24.23 -4.63 -3.19
C GLU A 89 -24.44 -3.39 -2.32
N GLY A 90 -23.36 -2.81 -1.77
CA GLY A 90 -23.40 -1.59 -0.99
C GLY A 90 -23.74 -0.37 -1.83
N ASP A 91 -23.09 -0.23 -2.99
CA ASP A 91 -23.32 0.84 -3.94
C ASP A 91 -24.73 0.73 -4.55
N ASP A 92 -25.14 -0.45 -5.01
CA ASP A 92 -26.48 -0.69 -5.57
C ASP A 92 -27.58 -0.38 -4.54
N ARG A 93 -27.38 -0.76 -3.27
CA ARG A 93 -28.32 -0.44 -2.19
C ARG A 93 -28.32 1.04 -1.83
N MET A 94 -27.18 1.72 -1.95
CA MET A 94 -27.10 3.16 -1.70
C MET A 94 -27.84 3.92 -2.81
N GLU A 95 -27.61 3.56 -4.07
CA GLU A 95 -28.29 4.09 -5.26
C GLU A 95 -29.81 3.95 -5.12
N ALA A 96 -30.31 2.74 -4.83
CA ALA A 96 -31.73 2.50 -4.62
C ALA A 96 -32.35 3.34 -3.48
N LYS A 97 -31.58 3.63 -2.42
CA LYS A 97 -32.04 4.51 -1.33
C LYS A 97 -32.08 5.97 -1.75
N ILE A 98 -31.12 6.42 -2.56
CA ILE A 98 -31.08 7.80 -3.09
C ILE A 98 -32.24 8.01 -4.06
N ASP A 99 -32.51 7.04 -4.95
CA ASP A 99 -33.64 7.11 -5.89
C ASP A 99 -34.97 7.20 -5.15
N ALA A 100 -35.15 6.40 -4.10
CA ALA A 100 -36.34 6.45 -3.26
C ALA A 100 -36.51 7.81 -2.56
N ILE A 101 -35.42 8.45 -2.15
CA ILE A 101 -35.44 9.81 -1.59
C ILE A 101 -35.80 10.84 -2.66
N LEU A 102 -35.20 10.75 -3.86
CA LEU A 102 -35.46 11.68 -4.95
C LEU A 102 -36.92 11.61 -5.41
N ALA A 103 -37.46 10.39 -5.53
CA ALA A 103 -38.87 10.15 -5.82
C ALA A 103 -39.81 10.72 -4.74
N ALA A 104 -39.40 10.73 -3.47
CA ALA A 104 -40.18 11.31 -2.39
C ALA A 104 -40.10 12.85 -2.35
N VAL A 105 -38.97 13.44 -2.76
CA VAL A 105 -38.73 14.90 -2.70
C VAL A 105 -39.28 15.63 -3.94
N ASP A 106 -39.10 15.06 -5.13
CA ASP A 106 -39.62 15.63 -6.39
C ASP A 106 -40.26 14.55 -7.28
N PRO A 107 -41.50 14.11 -6.97
CA PRO A 107 -42.16 13.02 -7.68
C PRO A 107 -42.42 13.30 -9.17
N LYS A 108 -42.39 14.56 -9.61
CA LYS A 108 -42.72 14.93 -10.99
C LYS A 108 -41.52 14.85 -11.92
N ASN A 109 -40.32 15.07 -11.39
CA ASN A 109 -39.09 15.11 -12.18
C ASN A 109 -38.09 14.01 -11.80
N ALA A 110 -38.34 13.24 -10.74
CA ALA A 110 -37.44 12.19 -10.25
C ALA A 110 -37.01 11.23 -11.37
N ASP A 111 -37.95 10.69 -12.15
CA ASP A 111 -37.63 9.72 -13.22
C ASP A 111 -36.73 10.32 -14.30
N VAL A 112 -36.92 11.60 -14.63
CA VAL A 112 -36.12 12.31 -15.65
C VAL A 112 -34.71 12.60 -15.11
N LEU A 113 -34.60 12.98 -13.84
CA LEU A 113 -33.33 13.25 -13.18
C LEU A 113 -32.49 11.97 -13.00
N ILE A 114 -33.12 10.85 -12.64
CA ILE A 114 -32.45 9.55 -12.52
C ILE A 114 -31.93 9.11 -13.90
N ASP A 115 -32.76 9.13 -14.95
CA ASP A 115 -32.33 8.75 -16.31
C ASP A 115 -31.22 9.68 -16.86
N GLU A 116 -31.25 10.97 -16.53
CA GLU A 116 -30.18 11.92 -16.91
C GLU A 116 -28.85 11.58 -16.19
N ILE A 117 -28.91 11.30 -14.88
CA ILE A 117 -27.75 10.89 -14.07
C ILE A 117 -27.18 9.57 -14.59
N ASP A 118 -28.02 8.54 -14.78
CA ASP A 118 -27.59 7.23 -15.27
C ASP A 118 -26.90 7.32 -16.63
N ARG A 119 -27.45 8.12 -17.56
CA ARG A 119 -26.83 8.34 -18.87
C ARG A 119 -25.51 9.10 -18.79
N GLU A 120 -25.38 10.05 -17.87
CA GLU A 120 -24.14 10.80 -17.69
C GLU A 120 -23.00 9.90 -17.15
N TYR A 121 -23.35 8.95 -16.26
CA TYR A 121 -22.41 8.10 -15.54
C TYR A 121 -22.27 6.68 -16.08
N ALA A 122 -23.06 6.27 -17.09
CA ALA A 122 -22.97 4.97 -17.75
C ALA A 122 -21.53 4.65 -18.21
N GLY A 123 -20.80 3.88 -17.40
CA GLY A 123 -19.43 3.42 -17.67
C GLY A 123 -18.29 4.27 -17.12
N ARG A 124 -18.51 5.29 -16.28
CA ARG A 124 -17.43 6.09 -15.67
C ARG A 124 -17.69 6.44 -14.20
N HIS A 125 -16.81 5.99 -13.31
CA HIS A 125 -16.75 6.44 -11.89
C HIS A 125 -15.98 7.76 -11.72
N THR A 126 -16.19 8.74 -12.61
CA THR A 126 -15.56 10.07 -12.47
C THR A 126 -16.60 11.17 -12.61
N ASP A 127 -16.77 11.94 -11.53
CA ASP A 127 -17.72 13.06 -11.45
C ASP A 127 -17.22 14.26 -12.27
N LEU A 128 -17.82 14.42 -13.47
CA LEU A 128 -17.60 15.55 -14.36
C LEU A 128 -18.50 16.75 -14.03
N ARG A 129 -19.40 16.62 -13.06
CA ARG A 129 -20.32 17.68 -12.64
C ARG A 129 -19.59 18.75 -11.82
N TRP A 130 -18.69 18.34 -10.92
CA TRP A 130 -17.84 19.29 -10.17
C TRP A 130 -16.97 20.16 -11.07
N THR A 131 -16.38 19.57 -12.12
CA THR A 131 -15.55 20.32 -13.08
C THR A 131 -16.37 21.29 -13.92
N ARG A 132 -17.65 20.99 -14.20
CA ARG A 132 -18.55 21.92 -14.89
C ARG A 132 -19.06 23.05 -13.99
N MET A 133 -19.42 22.76 -12.74
CA MET A 133 -19.83 23.78 -11.77
C MET A 133 -18.70 24.76 -11.44
N ALA A 134 -17.50 24.25 -11.15
CA ALA A 134 -16.32 25.08 -10.89
C ALA A 134 -15.97 26.01 -12.06
N LYS A 135 -16.24 25.59 -13.30
CA LYS A 135 -16.02 26.40 -14.50
C LYS A 135 -17.10 27.46 -14.71
N LYS A 136 -18.33 27.20 -14.27
CA LYS A 136 -19.48 28.13 -14.36
C LYS A 136 -19.42 29.23 -13.30
N ASP A 137 -18.87 28.94 -12.13
CA ASP A 137 -18.63 29.93 -11.07
C ASP A 137 -17.37 30.79 -11.33
N ALA A 138 -16.53 30.37 -12.29
CA ALA A 138 -15.31 31.07 -12.71
C ALA A 138 -15.51 31.92 -13.99
N SER A 139 -16.73 31.99 -14.53
CA SER A 139 -17.10 32.77 -15.71
C SER A 139 -18.15 33.83 -15.37
#